data_AF-A0A958B0I9-F1
#
_entry.id   AF-A0A958B0I9-F1
#
_cell.length_a   1.000
_cell.length_b   1.000
_cell.length_c   1.000
_cell.angle_alpha   90.00
_cell.angle_beta   90.00
_cell.angle_gamma   90.00
#
_symmetry.space_group_name_H-M   'P 1'
#
loop_
_entity.id
_entity.type
_entity.pdbx_description
1 polymer ?
#
loop_
_entity_poly.entity_id
_entity_poly.type
_entity_poly.pdbx_seq_one_letter_code
_entity_poly.pdbx_strand_id
1 'polypeptide(L)'
;RFLLNDACAKLGISWIYSGVIGSYGMTMTIRPGETACLRCLLGQMPAPGTTATCDTAGVLAPSVSVVASIAAGEAIKLLAGFGELNDGLINYDLLDNSLEQFQVLRREDCETCGRGNYEFLNAEAGTRTATLCGRNAVQISVPGGQRLDLDALAAGLRRSGIDDVAVNPYLLRARTDTFEITVFPDARAIIKGTEDVSVARSVYAKYVGA
;
A
#
# COMPACT_ATOMS: atom_id res chain seq x y z
N ARG A 1 1.58 2.57 5.14
CA ARG A 1 2.74 1.74 5.54
C ARG A 1 4.00 2.58 5.71
N PHE A 2 4.34 3.46 4.76
CA PHE A 2 5.46 4.41 4.91
C PHE A 2 5.37 5.31 6.15
N LEU A 3 4.17 5.81 6.50
CA LEU A 3 3.95 6.55 7.76
C LEU A 3 4.38 5.75 9.01
N LEU A 4 4.00 4.46 9.08
CA LEU A 4 4.38 3.58 10.17
C LEU A 4 5.89 3.35 10.19
N ASN A 5 6.49 3.14 9.01
CA ASN A 5 7.93 3.00 8.87
C ASN A 5 8.69 4.23 9.40
N ASP A 6 8.25 5.44 9.03
CA ASP A 6 8.86 6.68 9.50
C ASP A 6 8.71 6.85 11.01
N ALA A 7 7.52 6.57 11.56
CA ALA A 7 7.28 6.63 13.01
C ALA A 7 8.17 5.65 13.78
N CYS A 8 8.22 4.39 13.35
CA CYS A 8 9.04 3.33 13.95
C CYS A 8 10.54 3.66 13.84
N ALA A 9 10.99 4.13 12.68
CA ALA A 9 12.39 4.54 12.47
C ALA A 9 12.79 5.71 13.38
N LYS A 10 11.92 6.70 13.55
CA LYS A 10 12.15 7.86 14.44
C LYS A 10 12.17 7.47 15.92
N LEU A 11 11.31 6.53 16.33
CA LEU A 11 11.14 6.13 17.72
C LEU A 11 12.03 4.95 18.13
N GLY A 12 12.76 4.33 17.19
CA GLY A 12 13.55 3.12 17.44
C GLY A 12 12.69 1.89 17.76
N ILE A 13 11.45 1.85 17.25
CA ILE A 13 10.50 0.76 17.54
C ILE A 13 10.57 -0.28 16.42
N SER A 14 10.94 -1.50 16.78
CA SER A 14 10.90 -2.65 15.86
C SER A 14 9.46 -3.01 15.49
N TRP A 15 9.24 -3.39 14.22
CA TRP A 15 7.93 -3.79 13.73
C TRP A 15 8.05 -4.80 12.59
N ILE A 16 6.97 -5.55 12.34
CA ILE A 16 6.93 -6.59 11.32
C ILE A 16 6.02 -6.12 10.19
N TYR A 17 6.61 -5.99 9.01
CA TYR A 17 5.88 -5.68 7.79
C TYR A 17 5.36 -6.98 7.18
N SER A 18 4.07 -7.03 6.85
CA SER A 18 3.50 -8.17 6.13
C SER A 18 2.45 -7.74 5.11
N GLY A 19 2.37 -8.44 3.98
CA GLY A 19 1.40 -8.17 2.93
C GLY A 19 1.06 -9.42 2.14
N VAL A 20 -0.19 -9.53 1.69
CA VAL A 20 -0.67 -10.64 0.85
C VAL A 20 -1.56 -10.08 -0.24
N ILE A 21 -1.38 -10.56 -1.47
CA ILE A 21 -2.22 -10.25 -2.62
C ILE A 21 -2.27 -11.47 -3.55
N GLY A 22 -3.48 -11.86 -3.99
CA GLY A 22 -3.67 -13.12 -4.70
C GLY A 22 -3.17 -14.30 -3.86
N SER A 23 -2.24 -15.09 -4.42
CA SER A 23 -1.53 -16.18 -3.73
C SER A 23 -0.24 -15.74 -3.04
N TYR A 24 0.26 -14.56 -3.38
CA TYR A 24 1.60 -14.08 -3.02
C TYR A 24 1.58 -13.37 -1.67
N GLY A 25 2.57 -13.69 -0.85
CA GLY A 25 2.76 -13.20 0.49
C GLY A 25 4.19 -12.71 0.71
N MET A 26 4.34 -11.70 1.58
CA MET A 26 5.65 -11.19 1.98
C MET A 26 5.67 -10.82 3.46
N THR A 27 6.80 -11.03 4.13
CA THR A 27 7.02 -10.57 5.50
C THR A 27 8.49 -10.21 5.77
N MET A 28 8.71 -9.19 6.59
CA MET A 28 10.04 -8.67 6.94
C MET A 28 10.03 -8.10 8.36
N THR A 29 11.02 -8.47 9.18
CA THR A 29 11.21 -7.91 10.52
C THR A 29 12.13 -6.70 10.45
N ILE A 30 11.59 -5.51 10.72
CA ILE A 30 12.30 -4.25 10.63
C ILE A 30 12.74 -3.83 12.03
N ARG A 31 14.05 -3.77 12.25
CA ARG A 31 14.69 -3.30 13.49
C ARG A 31 15.48 -2.02 13.19
N PRO A 32 14.93 -0.84 13.54
CA PRO A 32 15.58 0.44 13.25
C PRO A 32 17.04 0.49 13.72
N GLY A 33 17.94 0.88 12.82
CA GLY A 33 19.38 0.97 13.10
C GLY A 33 20.16 -0.34 12.88
N GLU A 34 19.48 -1.49 12.85
CA GLU A 34 20.10 -2.80 12.67
C GLU A 34 19.83 -3.38 11.27
N THR A 35 18.58 -3.37 10.83
CA THR A 35 18.17 -3.94 9.54
C THR A 35 17.73 -2.86 8.54
N ALA A 36 17.51 -3.26 7.29
CA ALA A 36 16.89 -2.40 6.29
C ALA A 36 15.46 -2.00 6.69
N CYS A 37 15.07 -0.76 6.40
CA CYS A 37 13.69 -0.30 6.63
C CYS A 37 12.81 -0.52 5.38
N LEU A 38 11.51 -0.28 5.49
CA LEU A 38 10.59 -0.44 4.35
C LEU A 38 10.97 0.44 3.15
N ARG A 39 11.54 1.62 3.40
CA ARG A 39 12.03 2.54 2.35
C ARG A 39 13.28 2.00 1.64
N CYS A 40 14.11 1.20 2.31
CA CYS A 40 15.22 0.50 1.65
C CYS A 40 14.69 -0.54 0.65
N LEU A 41 13.61 -1.24 1.01
CA LEU A 41 12.98 -2.25 0.17
C LEU A 41 12.21 -1.64 -1.02
N LEU A 42 11.31 -0.69 -0.74
CA LEU A 42 10.38 -0.17 -1.75
C LEU A 42 10.90 1.07 -2.50
N GLY A 43 11.95 1.73 -1.98
CA GLY A 43 12.45 2.98 -2.55
C GLY A 43 11.48 4.12 -2.30
N GLN A 44 10.72 4.53 -3.31
CA GLN A 44 9.68 5.55 -3.19
C GLN A 44 8.29 4.92 -3.09
N MET A 45 7.31 5.70 -2.65
CA MET A 45 5.92 5.25 -2.68
C MET A 45 5.51 5.00 -4.13
N PRO A 46 5.02 3.80 -4.49
CA PRO A 46 4.51 3.54 -5.83
C PRO A 46 3.43 4.57 -6.17
N ALA A 47 3.32 4.95 -7.45
CA ALA A 47 2.24 5.82 -7.86
C ALA A 47 0.89 5.11 -7.61
N PRO A 48 -0.16 5.84 -7.21
CA PRO A 48 -1.52 5.30 -7.18
C PRO A 48 -1.84 4.53 -8.47
N GLY A 49 -2.68 3.50 -8.44
CA GLY A 49 -3.10 2.77 -9.63
C GLY A 49 -2.06 1.86 -10.28
N THR A 50 -0.79 1.89 -9.84
CA THR A 50 0.28 1.06 -10.43
C THR A 50 0.40 -0.32 -9.78
N THR A 51 -0.19 -0.51 -8.60
CA THR A 51 -0.18 -1.78 -7.87
C THR A 51 -1.61 -2.28 -7.71
N ALA A 52 -1.80 -3.58 -7.85
CA ALA A 52 -3.09 -4.19 -7.58
C ALA A 52 -3.41 -4.13 -6.08
N THR A 53 -4.71 -4.20 -5.77
CA THR A 53 -5.26 -4.21 -4.42
C THR A 53 -5.90 -5.57 -4.12
N CYS A 54 -6.14 -5.88 -2.85
CA CYS A 54 -6.85 -7.10 -2.46
C CYS A 54 -8.23 -7.21 -3.11
N ASP A 55 -8.90 -6.07 -3.33
CA ASP A 55 -10.21 -6.03 -3.98
C ASP A 55 -10.12 -6.22 -5.50
N THR A 56 -8.99 -5.89 -6.13
CA THR A 56 -8.82 -5.98 -7.59
C THR A 56 -8.14 -7.27 -8.04
N ALA A 57 -7.23 -7.83 -7.24
CA ALA A 57 -6.54 -9.09 -7.51
C ALA A 57 -7.11 -10.28 -6.73
N GLY A 58 -7.97 -10.04 -5.73
CA GLY A 58 -8.38 -11.06 -4.78
C GLY A 58 -7.28 -11.40 -3.78
N VAL A 59 -7.62 -12.28 -2.82
CA VAL A 59 -6.67 -12.81 -1.82
C VAL A 59 -7.06 -14.25 -1.49
N LEU A 60 -6.10 -15.17 -1.57
CA LEU A 60 -6.28 -16.54 -1.12
C LEU A 60 -6.09 -16.59 0.40
N ALA A 61 -7.16 -16.94 1.13
CA ALA A 61 -7.14 -17.00 2.59
C ALA A 61 -6.02 -17.88 3.18
N PRO A 62 -5.65 -19.04 2.59
CA PRO A 62 -4.51 -19.82 3.09
C PRO A 62 -3.18 -19.07 3.06
N SER A 63 -2.92 -18.25 2.02
CA SER A 63 -1.71 -17.41 1.95
C SER A 63 -1.66 -16.40 3.09
N VAL A 64 -2.81 -15.83 3.47
CA VAL A 64 -2.91 -14.94 4.64
C VAL A 64 -2.54 -15.68 5.92
N SER A 65 -3.08 -16.89 6.12
CA SER A 65 -2.79 -17.69 7.31
C SER A 65 -1.30 -18.04 7.44
N VAL A 66 -0.64 -18.41 6.35
CA VAL A 66 0.80 -18.71 6.33
C VAL A 66 1.61 -17.48 6.71
N VAL A 67 1.41 -16.36 6.02
CA VAL A 67 2.17 -15.13 6.26
C VAL A 67 1.93 -14.58 7.68
N ALA A 68 0.68 -14.62 8.14
CA ALA A 68 0.33 -14.20 9.50
C ALA A 68 1.00 -15.08 10.57
N SER A 69 1.10 -16.39 10.33
CA SER A 69 1.77 -17.32 11.24
C SER A 69 3.28 -17.05 11.34
N ILE A 70 3.93 -16.77 10.20
CA ILE A 70 5.35 -16.39 10.17
C ILE A 70 5.54 -15.07 10.92
N ALA A 71 4.73 -14.05 10.64
CA ALA A 71 4.79 -12.76 11.31
C ALA A 71 4.55 -12.85 12.83
N ALA A 72 3.60 -13.67 13.27
CA ALA A 72 3.38 -13.93 14.69
C ALA A 72 4.59 -14.61 15.35
N GLY A 73 5.23 -15.56 14.66
CA GLY A 73 6.47 -16.18 15.10
C GLY A 73 7.61 -15.17 15.26
N GLU A 74 7.79 -14.26 14.30
CA GLU A 74 8.76 -13.15 14.41
C GLU A 74 8.48 -12.26 15.63
N ALA A 75 7.21 -11.94 15.89
CA ALA A 75 6.83 -11.12 17.03
C ALA A 75 7.15 -11.82 18.37
N ILE A 76 6.85 -13.12 18.47
CA ILE A 76 7.15 -13.92 19.65
C ILE A 76 8.68 -13.96 19.89
N LYS A 77 9.48 -14.24 18.86
CA LYS A 77 10.95 -14.25 18.94
C LYS A 77 11.50 -12.89 19.40
N LEU A 78 10.99 -11.80 18.82
CA LEU A 78 11.41 -10.44 19.15
C LEU A 78 11.10 -10.10 20.62
N LEU A 79 9.91 -10.44 21.10
CA LEU A 79 9.47 -10.12 22.46
C LEU A 79 10.15 -10.99 23.54
N ALA A 80 10.38 -12.27 23.23
CA ALA A 80 10.95 -13.21 24.18
C ALA A 80 12.48 -13.29 24.10
N GLY A 81 13.11 -12.67 23.10
CA GLY A 81 14.57 -12.62 22.96
C GLY A 81 15.20 -13.97 22.64
N PHE A 82 14.52 -14.83 21.87
CA PHE A 82 15.04 -16.14 21.46
C PHE A 82 14.95 -16.35 19.95
N GLY A 83 15.75 -17.32 19.47
CA GLY A 83 15.79 -17.69 18.06
C GLY A 83 16.44 -16.62 17.18
N GLU A 84 16.47 -16.89 15.88
CA GLU A 84 17.01 -15.96 14.88
C GLU A 84 15.86 -15.22 14.21
N LEU A 85 15.94 -13.90 14.15
CA LEU A 85 14.95 -13.06 13.47
C LEU A 85 15.20 -13.05 11.96
N ASN A 86 14.14 -12.86 11.19
CA ASN A 86 14.24 -12.68 9.75
C ASN A 86 14.69 -11.24 9.42
N ASP A 87 15.98 -11.08 9.11
CA ASP A 87 16.58 -9.79 8.74
C ASP A 87 16.39 -9.42 7.26
N GLY A 88 15.79 -10.33 6.49
CA GLY A 88 15.51 -10.18 5.07
C GLY A 88 14.01 -10.13 4.75
N LEU A 89 13.70 -10.19 3.46
CA LEU A 89 12.34 -10.35 2.97
C LEU A 89 12.06 -11.84 2.76
N ILE A 90 11.09 -12.39 3.47
CA ILE A 90 10.52 -13.69 3.13
C ILE A 90 9.40 -13.43 2.14
N ASN A 91 9.49 -14.10 1.00
CA ASN A 91 8.43 -14.19 0.00
C ASN A 91 7.85 -15.60 0.03
N TYR A 92 6.53 -15.68 -0.12
CA TYR A 92 5.78 -16.93 -0.15
C TYR A 92 4.80 -16.86 -1.31
N ASP A 93 4.76 -17.88 -2.17
CA ASP A 93 3.70 -18.02 -3.15
C ASP A 93 3.04 -19.40 -3.00
N LEU A 94 1.73 -19.38 -2.81
CA LEU A 94 0.93 -20.60 -2.65
C LEU A 94 0.75 -21.35 -3.97
N LEU A 95 0.82 -20.68 -5.13
CA LEU A 95 0.59 -21.34 -6.42
C LEU A 95 1.73 -22.27 -6.81
N ASP A 96 2.97 -21.88 -6.53
CA ASP A 96 4.17 -22.67 -6.80
C ASP A 96 4.70 -23.40 -5.54
N ASN A 97 4.10 -23.14 -4.37
CA ASN A 97 4.55 -23.61 -3.05
C ASN A 97 5.98 -23.20 -2.72
N SER A 98 6.40 -22.00 -3.15
CA SER A 98 7.71 -21.45 -2.88
C SER A 98 7.75 -20.67 -1.56
N LEU A 99 8.88 -20.76 -0.87
CA LEU A 99 9.24 -19.88 0.23
C LEU A 99 10.71 -19.50 0.06
N GLU A 100 10.95 -18.22 -0.21
CA GLU A 100 12.27 -17.70 -0.53
C GLU A 100 12.62 -16.56 0.42
N GLN A 101 13.88 -16.52 0.85
CA GLN A 101 14.39 -15.44 1.70
C GLN A 101 15.43 -14.64 0.94
N PHE A 102 15.20 -13.33 0.84
CA PHE A 102 16.09 -12.39 0.18
C PHE A 102 16.74 -11.47 1.21
N GLN A 103 18.04 -11.28 1.09
CA GLN A 103 18.75 -10.25 1.85
C GLN A 103 18.34 -8.87 1.34
N VAL A 104 17.91 -8.00 2.27
CA VAL A 104 17.61 -6.59 1.97
C VAL A 104 18.66 -5.76 2.68
N LEU A 105 19.51 -5.11 1.90
CA LEU A 105 20.61 -4.32 2.46
C LEU A 105 20.13 -2.94 2.92
N ARG A 106 20.54 -2.56 4.14
CA ARG A 106 20.34 -1.19 4.62
C ARG A 106 21.16 -0.25 3.75
N ARG A 107 20.51 0.82 3.31
CA ARG A 107 21.10 1.86 2.45
C ARG A 107 21.48 3.09 3.27
N GLU A 108 22.72 3.55 3.16
CA GLU A 108 23.18 4.80 3.80
C GLU A 108 22.46 6.03 3.25
N ASP A 109 22.13 6.00 1.95
CA ASP A 109 21.43 7.08 1.26
C ASP A 109 19.89 6.98 1.39
N CYS A 110 19.36 6.08 2.20
CA CYS A 110 17.92 5.93 2.42
C CYS A 110 17.34 7.17 3.11
N GLU A 111 16.32 7.79 2.52
CA GLU A 111 15.63 8.95 3.09
C GLU A 111 15.20 8.72 4.55
N THR A 112 14.55 7.59 4.86
CA THR A 112 14.07 7.34 6.23
C THR A 112 15.20 6.93 7.18
N CYS A 113 15.83 5.76 7.01
CA CYS A 113 16.73 5.19 8.03
C CYS A 113 18.22 5.57 7.85
N GLY A 114 18.59 6.16 6.72
CA GLY A 114 19.95 6.66 6.44
C GLY A 114 20.07 8.14 6.75
N ARG A 115 19.14 8.95 6.23
CA ARG A 115 19.14 10.42 6.32
C ARG A 115 18.25 10.98 7.43
N GLY A 116 17.35 10.17 8.01
CA GLY A 116 16.42 10.64 9.05
C GLY A 116 15.33 11.58 8.53
N ASN A 117 15.05 11.53 7.23
CA ASN A 117 13.98 12.27 6.60
C ASN A 117 12.66 11.50 6.73
N TYR A 118 11.75 12.01 7.56
CA TYR A 118 10.47 11.37 7.91
C TYR A 118 9.30 12.02 7.16
N GLU A 119 9.41 12.03 5.83
CA GLU A 119 8.49 12.68 4.87
C GLU A 119 6.99 12.36 5.14
N PHE A 120 6.65 11.11 5.44
CA PHE A 120 5.27 10.67 5.65
C PHE A 120 4.80 10.99 7.06
N LEU A 121 5.69 10.95 8.05
CA LEU A 121 5.38 11.32 9.43
C LEU A 121 5.15 12.82 9.57
N ASN A 122 5.91 13.64 8.85
CA ASN A 122 5.78 15.10 8.86
C ASN A 122 4.61 15.61 7.99
N ALA A 123 3.85 14.70 7.36
CA ALA A 123 2.78 15.01 6.42
C ALA A 123 3.23 15.88 5.22
N GLU A 124 4.52 15.84 4.89
CA GLU A 124 5.08 16.49 3.70
C GLU A 124 4.70 15.71 2.43
N ALA A 125 4.51 14.39 2.55
CA ALA A 125 3.88 13.53 1.55
C ALA A 125 2.60 12.85 2.05
N GLY A 126 1.67 12.61 1.12
CA GLY A 126 0.43 11.88 1.38
C GLY A 126 -0.81 12.51 0.74
N THR A 127 -1.91 11.76 0.78
CA THR A 127 -3.18 12.12 0.15
C THR A 127 -3.83 13.36 0.78
N ARG A 128 -3.98 14.43 -0.01
CA ARG A 128 -4.77 15.62 0.36
C ARG A 128 -6.23 15.40 -0.01
N THR A 129 -7.14 15.85 0.84
CA THR A 129 -8.58 15.67 0.67
C THR A 129 -9.30 17.00 0.83
N ALA A 130 -10.26 17.28 -0.04
CA ALA A 130 -11.16 18.42 0.06
C ALA A 130 -12.59 17.95 -0.18
N THR A 131 -13.49 18.23 0.76
CA THR A 131 -14.93 17.98 0.58
C THR A 131 -15.50 19.00 -0.39
N LEU A 132 -16.24 18.53 -1.40
CA LEU A 132 -16.94 19.39 -2.35
C LEU A 132 -18.34 19.68 -1.79
N CYS A 133 -18.44 20.72 -0.96
CA CYS A 133 -19.69 21.11 -0.30
C CYS A 133 -20.87 21.18 -1.28
N GLY A 134 -21.98 20.55 -0.93
CA GLY A 134 -23.21 20.54 -1.74
C GLY A 134 -23.20 19.59 -2.94
N ARG A 135 -22.19 18.72 -3.06
CA ARG A 135 -22.08 17.74 -4.17
C ARG A 135 -22.06 16.27 -3.70
N ASN A 136 -22.22 16.02 -2.39
CA ASN A 136 -22.08 14.69 -1.78
C ASN A 136 -20.85 13.93 -2.29
N ALA A 137 -19.70 14.64 -2.30
CA ALA A 137 -18.48 14.17 -2.91
C ALA A 137 -17.23 14.68 -2.20
N VAL A 138 -16.19 13.86 -2.19
CA VAL A 138 -14.86 14.20 -1.70
C VAL A 138 -13.86 14.13 -2.85
N GLN A 139 -13.09 15.19 -3.02
CA GLN A 139 -11.94 15.20 -3.91
C GLN A 139 -10.69 14.73 -3.15
N ILE A 140 -10.00 13.78 -3.75
CA ILE A 140 -8.72 13.25 -3.31
C ILE A 140 -7.65 13.71 -4.29
N SER A 141 -6.51 14.19 -3.79
CA SER A 141 -5.37 14.61 -4.59
C SER A 141 -4.08 14.04 -3.97
N VAL A 142 -3.22 13.48 -4.80
CA VAL A 142 -1.93 12.93 -4.37
C VAL A 142 -0.84 13.87 -4.90
N PRO A 143 -0.17 14.66 -4.04
CA PRO A 143 0.90 15.54 -4.46
C PRO A 143 2.04 14.74 -5.11
N GLY A 144 2.54 15.19 -6.25
CA GLY A 144 3.67 14.56 -6.94
C GLY A 144 3.36 13.24 -7.66
N GLY A 145 2.09 12.86 -7.81
CA GLY A 145 1.69 11.62 -8.49
C GLY A 145 2.20 11.55 -9.93
N GLN A 146 2.84 10.44 -10.29
CA GLN A 146 3.11 10.12 -11.69
C GLN A 146 1.78 9.97 -12.46
N ARG A 147 1.85 10.22 -13.78
CA ARG A 147 0.68 10.12 -14.65
C ARG A 147 0.17 8.68 -14.70
N LEU A 148 -1.10 8.48 -14.37
CA LEU A 148 -1.75 7.17 -14.40
C LEU A 148 -1.99 6.69 -15.82
N ASP A 149 -1.77 5.39 -16.03
CA ASP A 149 -2.32 4.66 -17.17
C ASP A 149 -3.78 4.30 -16.87
N LEU A 150 -4.70 5.10 -17.42
CA LEU A 150 -6.13 4.93 -17.17
C LEU A 150 -6.68 3.66 -17.83
N ASP A 151 -6.11 3.19 -18.93
CA ASP A 151 -6.55 1.98 -19.61
C ASP A 151 -6.17 0.74 -18.79
N ALA A 152 -4.94 0.71 -18.25
CA ALA A 152 -4.51 -0.34 -17.33
C ALA A 152 -5.38 -0.37 -16.06
N LEU A 153 -5.67 0.79 -15.47
CA LEU A 153 -6.56 0.91 -14.31
C LEU A 153 -7.98 0.43 -14.63
N ALA A 154 -8.55 0.82 -15.77
CA ALA A 154 -9.87 0.38 -16.21
C ALA A 154 -9.94 -1.14 -16.37
N ALA A 155 -8.91 -1.75 -16.97
CA ALA A 155 -8.83 -3.19 -17.10
C ALA A 155 -8.77 -3.90 -15.73
N GLY A 156 -8.05 -3.32 -14.75
CA GLY A 156 -8.02 -3.79 -13.37
C GLY A 156 -9.39 -3.78 -12.69
N LEU A 157 -10.13 -2.68 -12.81
CA LEU A 157 -11.47 -2.53 -12.23
C LEU A 157 -12.50 -3.49 -12.84
N ARG A 158 -12.44 -3.72 -14.16
CA ARG A 158 -13.34 -4.68 -14.81
C ARG A 158 -13.10 -6.11 -14.32
N ARG A 159 -11.83 -6.50 -14.12
CA ARG A 159 -11.49 -7.82 -13.55
C ARG A 159 -11.98 -7.98 -12.10
N SER A 160 -12.13 -6.88 -11.37
CA SER A 160 -12.64 -6.88 -10.00
C SER A 160 -14.18 -6.91 -9.91
N GLY A 161 -14.88 -7.11 -11.03
CA GLY A 161 -16.34 -7.20 -11.07
C GLY A 161 -17.07 -5.86 -11.15
N ILE A 162 -16.38 -4.77 -11.52
CA ILE A 162 -17.04 -3.49 -11.83
C ILE A 162 -17.31 -3.43 -13.34
N ASP A 163 -18.57 -3.59 -13.73
CA ASP A 163 -18.97 -3.58 -15.14
C ASP A 163 -19.15 -2.17 -15.72
N ASP A 164 -19.63 -1.22 -14.91
CA ASP A 164 -19.83 0.19 -15.31
C ASP A 164 -18.50 0.98 -15.20
N VAL A 165 -17.60 0.71 -16.15
CA VAL A 165 -16.30 1.40 -16.31
C VAL A 165 -16.19 2.04 -17.69
N ALA A 166 -16.15 3.36 -17.72
CA ALA A 166 -15.90 4.17 -18.91
C ALA A 166 -14.55 4.88 -18.80
N VAL A 167 -13.74 4.84 -19.86
CA VAL A 167 -12.41 5.47 -19.89
C VAL A 167 -12.25 6.29 -21.16
N ASN A 168 -11.58 7.44 -21.03
CA ASN A 168 -11.12 8.26 -22.15
C ASN A 168 -9.77 8.91 -21.79
N PRO A 169 -9.12 9.64 -22.71
CA PRO A 169 -7.79 10.21 -22.46
C PRO A 169 -7.68 11.19 -21.28
N TYR A 170 -8.81 11.70 -20.77
CA TYR A 170 -8.86 12.74 -19.75
C TYR A 170 -9.36 12.23 -18.39
N LEU A 171 -10.12 11.15 -18.35
CA LEU A 171 -10.64 10.56 -17.11
C LEU A 171 -11.07 9.11 -17.28
N LEU A 172 -11.07 8.41 -16.15
CA LEU A 172 -11.74 7.15 -15.93
C LEU A 172 -12.94 7.40 -15.02
N ARG A 173 -14.10 6.84 -15.35
CA ARG A 173 -15.28 6.80 -14.49
C ARG A 173 -15.64 5.34 -14.24
N ALA A 174 -15.78 4.99 -12.97
CA ALA A 174 -16.27 3.70 -12.52
C ALA A 174 -17.45 3.91 -11.56
N ARG A 175 -18.49 3.08 -11.67
CA ARG A 175 -19.62 3.10 -10.74
C ARG A 175 -19.75 1.76 -10.02
N THR A 176 -19.85 1.82 -8.70
CA THR A 176 -20.21 0.70 -7.83
C THR A 176 -21.65 0.88 -7.36
N ASP A 177 -22.18 -0.07 -6.59
CA ASP A 177 -23.54 0.02 -6.02
C ASP A 177 -23.76 1.29 -5.17
N THR A 178 -22.69 1.82 -4.57
CA THR A 178 -22.75 2.92 -3.60
C THR A 178 -22.00 4.18 -4.03
N PHE A 179 -20.98 4.07 -4.88
CA PHE A 179 -20.08 5.17 -5.20
C PHE A 179 -19.90 5.37 -6.70
N GLU A 180 -19.76 6.63 -7.11
CA GLU A 180 -19.24 6.97 -8.43
C GLU A 180 -17.84 7.54 -8.27
N ILE A 181 -16.88 6.87 -8.89
CA ILE A 181 -15.46 7.13 -8.79
C ILE A 181 -15.01 7.73 -10.11
N THR A 182 -14.51 8.96 -10.08
CA THR A 182 -13.87 9.59 -11.25
C THR A 182 -12.40 9.75 -10.95
N VAL A 183 -11.51 9.22 -11.80
CA VAL A 183 -10.06 9.28 -11.66
C VAL A 183 -9.48 10.05 -12.85
N PHE A 184 -8.57 10.97 -12.57
CA PHE A 184 -7.87 11.77 -13.56
C PHE A 184 -6.43 11.26 -13.77
N PRO A 185 -5.78 11.57 -14.90
CA PRO A 185 -4.41 11.16 -15.18
C PRO A 185 -3.38 11.61 -14.13
N ASP A 186 -3.64 12.69 -13.40
CA ASP A 186 -2.79 13.23 -12.32
C ASP A 186 -3.01 12.52 -10.96
N ALA A 187 -3.62 11.34 -10.96
CA ALA A 187 -4.03 10.57 -9.79
C ALA A 187 -5.06 11.25 -8.88
N ARG A 188 -5.56 12.43 -9.24
CA ARG A 188 -6.68 13.07 -8.56
C ARG A 188 -7.92 12.24 -8.78
N ALA A 189 -8.77 12.15 -7.76
CA ALA A 189 -10.04 11.46 -7.87
C ALA A 189 -11.17 12.23 -7.19
N ILE A 190 -12.39 12.00 -7.67
CA ILE A 190 -13.61 12.48 -7.05
C ILE A 190 -14.44 11.24 -6.71
N ILE A 191 -14.72 11.07 -5.42
CA ILE A 191 -15.58 10.01 -4.91
C ILE A 191 -16.94 10.65 -4.59
N LYS A 192 -17.95 10.37 -5.40
CA LYS A 192 -19.33 10.76 -5.12
C LYS A 192 -20.07 9.64 -4.39
N GLY A 193 -20.99 10.01 -3.51
CA GLY A 193 -21.74 9.09 -2.65
C GLY A 193 -21.34 9.18 -1.17
N THR A 194 -20.43 10.08 -0.81
CA THR A 194 -20.06 10.37 0.58
C THR A 194 -19.50 11.79 0.73
N GLU A 195 -19.74 12.41 1.89
CA GLU A 195 -19.03 13.61 2.36
C GLU A 195 -17.97 13.29 3.43
N ASP A 196 -17.95 12.04 3.91
CA ASP A 196 -16.95 11.56 4.87
C ASP A 196 -15.63 11.28 4.16
N VAL A 197 -14.62 12.07 4.54
CA VAL A 197 -13.25 11.99 4.04
C VAL A 197 -12.61 10.62 4.27
N SER A 198 -12.89 9.97 5.40
CA SER A 198 -12.34 8.66 5.76
C SER A 198 -12.91 7.56 4.87
N VAL A 199 -14.22 7.64 4.59
CA VAL A 199 -14.89 6.73 3.64
C VAL A 199 -14.31 6.93 2.24
N ALA A 200 -14.20 8.18 1.77
CA ALA A 200 -13.66 8.47 0.45
C ALA A 200 -12.20 7.98 0.29
N ARG A 201 -11.36 8.17 1.31
CA ARG A 201 -9.98 7.65 1.33
C ARG A 201 -9.95 6.12 1.23
N SER A 202 -10.85 5.45 1.94
CA SER A 202 -10.98 3.99 1.89
C SER A 202 -11.38 3.50 0.50
N VAL A 203 -12.36 4.17 -0.13
CA VAL A 203 -12.80 3.86 -1.52
C VAL A 203 -11.65 4.08 -2.52
N TYR A 204 -10.92 5.19 -2.41
CA TYR A 204 -9.76 5.45 -3.26
C TYR A 204 -8.66 4.40 -3.08
N ALA A 205 -8.29 4.08 -1.84
CA ALA A 205 -7.29 3.06 -1.55
C ALA A 205 -7.71 1.68 -2.09
N LYS A 206 -9.00 1.36 -2.03
CA LYS A 206 -9.58 0.10 -2.51
C LYS A 206 -9.51 -0.05 -4.03
N TYR A 207 -9.96 0.96 -4.78
CA TYR A 207 -10.15 0.85 -6.23
C TYR A 207 -9.06 1.49 -7.07
N VAL A 208 -8.47 2.57 -6.57
CA VAL A 208 -7.39 3.28 -7.26
C VAL A 208 -6.03 2.84 -6.70
N GLY A 209 -5.95 2.46 -5.43
CA GLY A 209 -4.66 2.21 -4.76
C GLY A 209 -4.09 3.50 -4.19
N ALA A 210 -3.65 3.44 -2.94
CA ALA A 210 -3.12 4.58 -2.19
C ALA A 210 -1.62 4.44 -1.99
#